data_AF-A0A6L3ZCC5-F1
#
_entry.id   AF-A0A6L3ZCC5-F1
#
_cell.length_a   1.000
_cell.length_b   1.000
_cell.length_c   1.000
_cell.angle_alpha   90.00
_cell.angle_beta   90.00
_cell.angle_gamma   90.00
#
_symmetry.space_group_name_H-M   'P 1'
#
loop_
_entity.id
_entity.type
_entity.pdbx_description
1 polymer ?
#
loop_
_entity_poly.entity_id
_entity_poly.type
_entity_poly.pdbx_seq_one_letter_code
_entity_poly.pdbx_strand_id
1 'polypeptide(L)'
;MKKVYGLFLLVCGFNLAATAQNSERLKIMTYNLLNYRNTTSYCDGSNNSSSQKDTYLHTIVNHVEPHILVCQEVGAQSGVPADRILTNALNTGSTQYWAKAAYTNNGFSNIVNAAFYDTRYVGLKSQSHITQDASNNSLARVIDFYRFYYKDSLLSNDPDTVFFTVVGVHLKAGSTTSDQNQRTAAALATMQYIQSSVVDDNVILCGDLNMNAGSDAAFQHFINYSVAGVRLYDPMNETGTWYNNYGVRYIHTQSTRLSNTNSGCFSGGGLDDRYDHILVSDEILNGAEGIEMTNGTFTVIGNDGLHLNQDITDNSNLSVPSNVLTALHGMSDHLPVTLEFDVEKKNIGLREAPLHETAVRISQLTPNTVRIEWPLNVSDIRSIEITDLHGRCIHTSIPDGNAEVITLSRARAGVYVARLTRNNGELVHAKFMIR
;
A
#
# COMPACT_ATOMS: atom_id res chain seq x y z
N MET A 1 10.76 -11.65 -66.26
CA MET A 1 9.70 -11.58 -65.23
C MET A 1 10.35 -11.50 -63.86
N LYS A 2 10.44 -10.31 -63.24
CA LYS A 2 10.89 -10.15 -61.85
C LYS A 2 9.67 -9.72 -61.03
N LYS A 3 9.20 -10.58 -60.14
CA LYS A 3 8.13 -10.26 -59.18
C LYS A 3 8.76 -9.49 -58.02
N VAL A 4 8.33 -8.25 -57.84
CA VAL A 4 8.65 -7.44 -56.65
C VAL A 4 7.50 -7.64 -55.67
N TYR A 5 7.79 -8.23 -54.51
CA TYR A 5 6.84 -8.30 -53.40
C TYR A 5 7.02 -7.04 -52.54
N GLY A 6 6.02 -6.16 -52.56
CA GLY A 6 5.97 -4.98 -51.70
C GLY A 6 5.55 -5.40 -50.29
N LEU A 7 6.41 -5.11 -49.30
CA LEU A 7 6.11 -5.27 -47.87
C LEU A 7 5.12 -4.17 -47.45
N PHE A 8 3.89 -4.56 -47.14
CA PHE A 8 2.87 -3.66 -46.59
C PHE A 8 3.08 -3.57 -45.07
N LEU A 9 3.65 -2.47 -44.60
CA LEU A 9 3.82 -2.21 -43.16
C LEU A 9 2.49 -1.67 -42.60
N LEU A 10 1.76 -2.53 -41.90
CA LEU A 10 0.55 -2.16 -41.17
C LEU A 10 0.98 -1.44 -39.88
N VAL A 11 1.01 -0.10 -39.89
CA VAL A 11 1.20 0.70 -38.67
C VAL A 11 -0.12 0.70 -37.90
N CYS A 12 -0.31 -0.27 -37.00
CA CYS A 12 -1.34 -0.21 -35.99
C CYS A 12 -0.99 0.93 -35.04
N GLY A 13 -1.67 2.07 -35.19
CA GLY A 13 -1.62 3.17 -34.24
C GLY A 13 -2.21 2.72 -32.91
N PHE A 14 -1.36 2.28 -31.99
CA PHE A 14 -1.72 2.17 -30.58
C PHE A 14 -1.93 3.59 -30.07
N ASN A 15 -3.19 3.97 -29.83
CA ASN A 15 -3.51 5.10 -28.97
C ASN A 15 -3.05 4.73 -27.55
N LEU A 16 -1.81 5.06 -27.22
CA LEU A 16 -1.37 5.15 -25.83
C LEU A 16 -2.08 6.35 -25.23
N ALA A 17 -3.27 6.12 -24.69
CA ALA A 17 -3.83 7.02 -23.69
C ALA A 17 -2.90 6.94 -22.47
N ALA A 18 -1.91 7.82 -22.41
CA ALA A 18 -1.14 8.04 -21.20
C ALA A 18 -2.07 8.72 -20.20
N THR A 19 -2.79 7.93 -19.41
CA THR A 19 -3.39 8.44 -18.18
C THR A 19 -2.23 8.76 -17.24
N ALA A 20 -2.00 10.03 -16.94
CA ALA A 20 -1.13 10.38 -15.84
C ALA A 20 -1.70 9.71 -14.58
N GLN A 21 -0.94 8.81 -13.95
CA GLN A 21 -1.35 8.21 -12.69
C GLN A 21 -1.43 9.32 -11.65
N ASN A 22 -2.66 9.61 -11.21
CA ASN A 22 -2.94 10.59 -10.18
C ASN A 22 -2.90 9.92 -8.80
N SER A 23 -1.77 9.30 -8.48
CA SER A 23 -1.58 8.58 -7.22
C SER A 23 -0.21 8.87 -6.61
N GLU A 24 -0.11 8.69 -5.29
CA GLU A 24 1.15 8.61 -4.54
C GLU A 24 1.40 7.16 -4.14
N ARG A 25 2.61 6.67 -4.36
CA ARG A 25 2.99 5.32 -3.95
C ARG A 25 3.46 5.34 -2.50
N LEU A 26 2.71 4.69 -1.61
CA LEU A 26 3.10 4.47 -0.23
C LEU A 26 3.59 3.04 -0.02
N LYS A 27 4.36 2.83 1.05
CA LYS A 27 4.98 1.56 1.41
C LYS A 27 4.87 1.37 2.91
N ILE A 28 4.25 0.26 3.33
CA ILE A 28 4.23 -0.19 4.71
C ILE A 28 5.26 -1.30 4.90
N MET A 29 5.96 -1.28 6.02
CA MET A 29 6.84 -2.33 6.49
C MET A 29 6.39 -2.78 7.88
N THR A 30 6.32 -4.09 8.11
CA THR A 30 6.17 -4.63 9.46
C THR A 30 7.37 -5.49 9.81
N TYR A 31 7.82 -5.43 11.06
CA TYR A 31 9.05 -6.10 11.47
C TYR A 31 9.09 -6.49 12.95
N ASN A 32 9.14 -7.78 13.25
CA ASN A 32 9.47 -8.26 14.59
C ASN A 32 10.96 -7.97 14.89
N LEU A 33 11.21 -7.15 15.92
CA LEU A 33 12.56 -6.69 16.25
C LEU A 33 13.28 -7.57 17.27
N LEU A 34 12.74 -8.72 17.66
CA LEU A 34 13.28 -9.66 18.65
C LEU A 34 13.75 -8.99 19.95
N ASN A 35 12.87 -8.96 20.95
CA ASN A 35 13.15 -8.45 22.30
C ASN A 35 13.90 -7.10 22.33
N TYR A 36 13.57 -6.15 21.45
CA TYR A 36 14.27 -4.86 21.38
C TYR A 36 14.12 -4.11 22.71
N ARG A 37 15.22 -4.00 23.46
CA ARG A 37 15.23 -3.45 24.84
C ARG A 37 14.26 -4.13 25.80
N ASN A 38 13.87 -5.37 25.53
CA ASN A 38 13.28 -6.24 26.52
C ASN A 38 14.40 -7.08 27.17
N THR A 39 14.29 -7.36 28.46
CA THR A 39 15.26 -8.18 29.19
C THR A 39 14.57 -9.41 29.75
N THR A 40 15.06 -10.57 29.38
CA THR A 40 14.63 -11.89 29.86
C THR A 40 15.82 -12.61 30.52
N SER A 41 15.61 -13.83 31.01
CA SER A 41 16.69 -14.63 31.61
C SER A 41 17.74 -15.12 30.60
N TYR A 42 17.43 -15.08 29.30
CA TYR A 42 18.29 -15.59 28.23
C TYR A 42 18.54 -14.55 27.11
N CYS A 43 17.89 -13.39 27.17
CA CYS A 43 18.06 -12.32 26.21
C CYS A 43 18.11 -10.96 26.91
N ASP A 44 19.26 -10.29 26.87
CA ASP A 44 19.50 -9.00 27.51
C ASP A 44 20.43 -8.11 26.67
N GLY A 45 20.85 -6.97 27.22
CA GLY A 45 21.70 -6.03 26.48
C GLY A 45 23.10 -6.56 26.12
N SER A 46 23.57 -7.66 26.74
CA SER A 46 24.88 -8.25 26.45
C SER A 46 24.88 -9.14 25.21
N ASN A 47 23.74 -9.77 24.89
CA ASN A 47 23.58 -10.65 23.74
C ASN A 47 22.52 -10.16 22.74
N ASN A 48 21.81 -9.07 23.03
CA ASN A 48 20.83 -8.40 22.18
C ASN A 48 20.96 -6.87 22.33
N SER A 49 22.14 -6.35 22.02
CA SER A 49 22.51 -4.94 22.24
C SER A 49 21.64 -3.95 21.45
N SER A 50 20.92 -3.09 22.17
CA SER A 50 20.10 -2.04 21.55
C SER A 50 20.89 -1.09 20.66
N SER A 51 22.14 -0.76 20.99
CA SER A 51 22.96 0.13 20.14
C SER A 51 23.35 -0.51 18.81
N GLN A 52 23.56 -1.84 18.78
CA GLN A 52 23.79 -2.55 17.51
C GLN A 52 22.50 -2.63 16.70
N LYS A 53 21.39 -2.99 17.35
CA LYS A 53 20.06 -3.03 16.72
C LYS A 53 19.65 -1.69 16.14
N ASP A 54 19.97 -0.56 16.79
CA ASP A 54 19.72 0.78 16.23
C ASP A 54 20.42 0.95 14.87
N THR A 55 21.68 0.52 14.78
CA THR A 55 22.49 0.63 13.56
C THR A 55 21.98 -0.30 12.46
N TYR A 56 21.57 -1.52 12.82
CA TYR A 56 20.99 -2.47 11.88
C TYR A 56 19.65 -1.97 11.35
N LEU A 57 18.74 -1.55 12.24
CA LEU A 57 17.44 -1.02 11.85
C LEU A 57 17.58 0.23 10.98
N HIS A 58 18.52 1.13 11.30
CA HIS A 58 18.84 2.28 10.44
C HIS A 58 19.26 1.85 9.03
N THR A 59 20.16 0.87 8.93
CA THR A 59 20.64 0.34 7.64
C THR A 59 19.50 -0.27 6.83
N ILE A 60 18.61 -1.02 7.48
CA ILE A 60 17.47 -1.69 6.84
C ILE A 60 16.43 -0.66 6.38
N VAL A 61 16.04 0.27 7.25
CA VAL A 61 15.03 1.29 6.93
C VAL A 61 15.51 2.21 5.80
N ASN A 62 16.79 2.60 5.78
CA ASN A 62 17.34 3.38 4.67
C ASN A 62 17.40 2.60 3.35
N HIS A 63 17.49 1.28 3.39
CA HIS A 63 17.45 0.45 2.18
C HIS A 63 16.03 0.26 1.67
N VAL A 64 15.07 0.02 2.57
CA VAL A 64 13.68 -0.29 2.23
C VAL A 64 12.86 0.96 1.90
N GLU A 65 13.19 2.09 2.54
CA GLU A 65 12.49 3.37 2.45
C GLU A 65 10.96 3.26 2.66
N PRO A 66 10.50 2.68 3.78
CA PRO A 66 9.08 2.62 4.08
C PRO A 66 8.53 3.99 4.47
N HIS A 67 7.22 4.18 4.29
CA HIS A 67 6.48 5.34 4.75
C HIS A 67 5.79 5.09 6.10
N ILE A 68 5.47 3.82 6.40
CA ILE A 68 4.92 3.36 7.67
C ILE A 68 5.72 2.14 8.12
N LEU A 69 6.12 2.11 9.39
CA LEU A 69 6.82 1.00 10.01
C LEU A 69 6.07 0.57 11.27
N VAL A 70 5.63 -0.70 11.32
CA VAL A 70 5.02 -1.30 12.51
C VAL A 70 5.94 -2.38 13.06
N CYS A 71 6.51 -2.13 14.24
CA CYS A 71 7.45 -3.04 14.88
C CYS A 71 6.76 -3.89 15.93
N GLN A 72 7.13 -5.17 16.02
CA GLN A 72 6.78 -6.05 17.14
C GLN A 72 7.99 -6.25 18.05
N GLU A 73 7.74 -6.81 19.24
CA GLU A 73 8.78 -7.13 20.24
C GLU A 73 9.58 -5.95 20.79
N VAL A 74 8.96 -4.77 20.83
CA VAL A 74 9.54 -3.60 21.48
C VAL A 74 9.31 -3.69 22.99
N GLY A 75 10.33 -3.49 23.81
CA GLY A 75 10.23 -3.62 25.26
C GLY A 75 9.12 -2.75 25.86
N ALA A 76 8.38 -3.31 26.82
CA ALA A 76 7.11 -2.76 27.30
C ALA A 76 7.17 -2.16 28.71
N GLN A 77 8.36 -1.80 29.20
CA GLN A 77 8.48 -1.14 30.51
C GLN A 77 7.99 0.31 30.46
N SER A 78 8.08 0.96 29.30
CA SER A 78 7.66 2.35 29.06
C SER A 78 7.64 2.63 27.54
N GLY A 79 7.31 3.87 27.14
CA GLY A 79 7.50 4.33 25.75
C GLY A 79 8.96 4.55 25.33
N VAL A 80 9.93 4.49 26.26
CA VAL A 80 11.35 4.80 26.01
C VAL A 80 12.00 3.92 24.94
N PRO A 81 11.73 2.60 24.84
CA PRO A 81 12.25 1.78 23.74
C PRO A 81 11.79 2.28 22.36
N ALA A 82 10.53 2.68 22.22
CA ALA A 82 10.04 3.26 20.97
C ALA A 82 10.63 4.66 20.71
N ASP A 83 10.83 5.48 21.76
CA ASP A 83 11.52 6.77 21.65
C ASP A 83 12.94 6.59 21.10
N ARG A 84 13.65 5.56 21.57
CA ARG A 84 15.00 5.27 21.09
C ARG A 84 15.01 4.84 19.63
N ILE A 85 14.10 3.98 19.18
CA ILE A 85 14.01 3.62 17.76
C ILE A 85 13.84 4.90 16.94
N LEU A 86 12.92 5.78 17.36
CA LEU A 86 12.69 7.05 16.69
C LEU A 86 13.96 7.90 16.60
N THR A 87 14.71 8.07 17.70
CA THR A 87 15.88 8.98 17.72
C THR A 87 17.16 8.37 17.17
N ASN A 88 17.34 7.06 17.31
CA ASN A 88 18.62 6.41 17.04
C ASN A 88 18.64 5.57 15.76
N ALA A 89 17.48 5.20 15.22
CA ALA A 89 17.38 4.45 13.98
C ALA A 89 16.71 5.25 12.85
N LEU A 90 15.65 6.00 13.17
CA LEU A 90 14.80 6.65 12.17
C LEU A 90 15.16 8.12 11.91
N ASN A 91 15.22 8.96 12.95
CA ASN A 91 15.55 10.38 12.87
C ASN A 91 17.02 10.64 13.19
N THR A 92 17.91 10.06 12.38
CA THR A 92 19.36 10.24 12.52
C THR A 92 19.92 11.17 11.44
N GLY A 93 21.05 11.82 11.73
CA GLY A 93 21.67 12.77 10.80
C GLY A 93 20.72 13.92 10.44
N SER A 94 20.48 14.12 9.14
CA SER A 94 19.53 15.14 8.64
C SER A 94 18.07 14.67 8.59
N THR A 95 17.81 13.39 8.82
CA THR A 95 16.44 12.85 8.81
C THR A 95 15.72 13.29 10.09
N GLN A 96 14.62 14.02 9.94
CA GLN A 96 13.83 14.59 11.05
C GLN A 96 12.32 14.50 10.79
N TYR A 97 11.90 13.61 9.89
CA TYR A 97 10.52 13.53 9.41
C TYR A 97 9.76 12.31 9.92
N TRP A 98 10.39 11.39 10.66
CA TRP A 98 9.66 10.31 11.31
C TRP A 98 8.94 10.81 12.56
N ALA A 99 7.72 10.32 12.78
CA ALA A 99 7.01 10.41 14.04
C ALA A 99 6.60 8.99 14.49
N LYS A 100 6.09 8.89 15.71
CA LYS A 100 5.63 7.62 16.30
C LYS A 100 4.23 7.75 16.85
N ALA A 101 3.54 6.61 16.94
CA ALA A 101 2.28 6.49 17.67
C ALA A 101 2.52 6.50 19.19
N ALA A 102 1.44 6.62 19.96
CA ALA A 102 1.50 6.55 21.41
C ALA A 102 1.79 5.12 21.88
N TYR A 103 2.50 5.01 23.00
CA TYR A 103 2.79 3.74 23.65
C TYR A 103 1.54 3.15 24.31
N THR A 104 1.33 1.84 24.14
CA THR A 104 0.21 1.06 24.68
C THR A 104 0.74 -0.24 25.30
N ASN A 105 0.09 -0.72 26.38
CA ASN A 105 0.40 -2.00 27.04
C ASN A 105 -0.86 -2.49 27.79
N ASN A 106 -0.99 -3.79 27.99
CA ASN A 106 -2.02 -4.45 28.81
C ASN A 106 -1.62 -4.60 30.29
N GLY A 107 -0.44 -4.08 30.69
CA GLY A 107 0.05 -4.05 32.07
C GLY A 107 0.84 -5.29 32.50
N PHE A 108 0.95 -6.33 31.66
CA PHE A 108 1.68 -7.57 31.99
C PHE A 108 2.55 -8.11 30.86
N SER A 109 2.32 -7.70 29.61
CA SER A 109 3.24 -8.03 28.53
C SER A 109 4.56 -7.29 28.73
N ASN A 110 5.68 -8.00 28.51
CA ASN A 110 7.03 -7.43 28.51
C ASN A 110 7.42 -6.83 27.15
N ILE A 111 6.59 -7.04 26.13
CA ILE A 111 6.79 -6.56 24.76
C ILE A 111 5.50 -6.02 24.15
N VAL A 112 5.61 -5.03 23.27
CA VAL A 112 4.50 -4.29 22.65
C VAL A 112 4.77 -4.08 21.16
N ASN A 113 3.73 -3.63 20.45
CA ASN A 113 3.89 -3.07 19.12
C ASN A 113 4.33 -1.60 19.22
N ALA A 114 5.00 -1.10 18.18
CA ALA A 114 5.30 0.32 18.03
C ALA A 114 5.21 0.74 16.58
N ALA A 115 4.35 1.73 16.28
CA ALA A 115 4.21 2.28 14.93
C ALA A 115 4.97 3.60 14.77
N PHE A 116 5.61 3.74 13.61
CA PHE A 116 6.35 4.90 13.15
C PHE A 116 5.88 5.27 11.74
N TYR A 117 5.92 6.55 11.40
CA TYR A 117 5.46 7.02 10.11
C TYR A 117 6.21 8.25 9.62
N ASP A 118 6.39 8.35 8.30
CA ASP A 118 6.97 9.51 7.63
C ASP A 118 5.93 10.63 7.53
N THR A 119 6.16 11.69 8.32
CA THR A 119 5.27 12.85 8.42
C THR A 119 5.21 13.69 7.15
N ARG A 120 6.01 13.41 6.12
CA ARG A 120 5.88 14.05 4.81
C ARG A 120 4.70 13.45 4.02
N TYR A 121 4.41 12.17 4.21
CA TYR A 121 3.43 11.42 3.43
C TYR A 121 2.14 11.13 4.18
N VAL A 122 2.21 10.85 5.48
CA VAL A 122 1.03 10.47 6.27
C VAL A 122 0.98 11.18 7.61
N GLY A 123 -0.22 11.33 8.16
CA GLY A 123 -0.44 11.81 9.52
C GLY A 123 -1.26 10.82 10.33
N LEU A 124 -0.98 10.72 11.63
CA LEU A 124 -1.79 9.93 12.55
C LEU A 124 -3.00 10.76 13.00
N LYS A 125 -4.21 10.33 12.64
CA LYS A 125 -5.47 11.00 13.02
C LYS A 125 -5.91 10.62 14.42
N SER A 126 -5.88 9.33 14.73
CA SER A 126 -6.28 8.78 16.02
C SER A 126 -5.66 7.41 16.24
N GLN A 127 -5.63 6.99 17.49
CA GLN A 127 -5.17 5.66 17.88
C GLN A 127 -6.16 5.07 18.89
N SER A 128 -6.41 3.78 18.76
CA SER A 128 -7.10 2.98 19.78
C SER A 128 -6.40 1.63 19.92
N HIS A 129 -6.84 0.83 20.87
CA HIS A 129 -6.29 -0.50 21.11
C HIS A 129 -7.31 -1.38 21.83
N ILE A 130 -7.11 -2.69 21.76
CA ILE A 130 -7.84 -3.67 22.59
C ILE A 130 -6.86 -4.49 23.43
N THR A 131 -7.29 -4.83 24.64
CA THR A 131 -6.52 -5.63 25.61
C THR A 131 -7.25 -6.89 26.05
N GLN A 132 -8.49 -7.08 25.60
CA GLN A 132 -9.36 -8.19 25.99
C GLN A 132 -9.99 -8.85 24.75
N ASP A 133 -10.26 -10.15 24.86
CA ASP A 133 -11.02 -10.89 23.86
C ASP A 133 -12.55 -10.66 24.00
N ALA A 134 -13.32 -11.28 23.11
CA ALA A 134 -14.78 -11.24 23.10
C ALA A 134 -15.45 -11.74 24.41
N SER A 135 -14.71 -12.49 25.23
CA SER A 135 -15.15 -13.06 26.51
C SER A 135 -14.58 -12.30 27.71
N ASN A 136 -14.01 -11.11 27.49
CA ASN A 136 -13.35 -10.27 28.50
C ASN A 136 -12.10 -10.89 29.14
N ASN A 137 -11.48 -11.91 28.54
CA ASN A 137 -10.18 -12.40 28.99
C ASN A 137 -9.07 -11.52 28.45
N SER A 138 -8.01 -11.32 29.23
CA SER A 138 -6.85 -10.55 28.78
C SER A 138 -6.15 -11.19 27.59
N LEU A 139 -5.91 -10.40 26.55
CA LEU A 139 -5.11 -10.81 25.40
C LEU A 139 -3.63 -10.87 25.78
N ALA A 140 -2.91 -11.85 25.23
CA ALA A 140 -1.48 -12.01 25.48
C ALA A 140 -0.68 -10.73 25.18
N ARG A 141 -1.07 -10.00 24.13
CA ARG A 141 -0.51 -8.72 23.70
C ARG A 141 -1.63 -7.76 23.35
N VAL A 142 -1.34 -6.47 23.44
CA VAL A 142 -2.23 -5.42 22.92
C VAL A 142 -2.31 -5.54 21.40
N ILE A 143 -3.50 -5.28 20.85
CA ILE A 143 -3.69 -5.05 19.42
C ILE A 143 -3.96 -3.56 19.23
N ASP A 144 -3.16 -2.93 18.39
CA ASP A 144 -3.19 -1.49 18.17
C ASP A 144 -3.89 -1.14 16.85
N PHE A 145 -4.68 -0.07 16.86
CA PHE A 145 -5.35 0.46 15.68
C PHE A 145 -4.88 1.89 15.45
N TYR A 146 -4.17 2.13 14.36
CA TYR A 146 -3.63 3.42 13.97
C TYR A 146 -4.39 3.95 12.77
N ARG A 147 -5.23 4.96 12.99
CA ARG A 147 -5.96 5.62 11.91
C ARG A 147 -5.08 6.71 11.31
N PHE A 148 -4.61 6.47 10.09
CA PHE A 148 -3.80 7.40 9.32
C PHE A 148 -4.63 8.15 8.29
N TYR A 149 -4.05 9.24 7.78
CA TYR A 149 -4.52 9.93 6.60
C TYR A 149 -3.34 10.29 5.70
N TYR A 150 -3.58 10.27 4.38
CA TYR A 150 -2.58 10.73 3.42
C TYR A 150 -2.45 12.25 3.47
N LYS A 151 -1.22 12.75 3.53
CA LYS A 151 -0.89 14.18 3.55
C LYS A 151 -0.77 14.73 2.13
N ASP A 152 -1.91 14.79 1.45
CA ASP A 152 -1.99 15.42 0.13
C ASP A 152 -1.48 16.86 0.16
N SER A 153 -0.73 17.25 -0.88
CA SER A 153 -0.18 18.60 -1.04
C SER A 153 -1.24 19.72 -1.06
N LEU A 154 -2.51 19.38 -1.35
CA LEU A 154 -3.64 20.30 -1.45
C LEU A 154 -4.56 20.29 -0.22
N LEU A 155 -4.22 19.55 0.84
CA LEU A 155 -4.99 19.48 2.09
C LEU A 155 -5.31 20.86 2.70
N SER A 156 -4.44 21.85 2.52
CA SER A 156 -4.67 23.21 3.03
C SER A 156 -5.78 23.95 2.28
N ASN A 157 -6.07 23.55 1.04
CA ASN A 157 -7.07 24.17 0.17
C ASN A 157 -8.41 23.42 0.21
N ASP A 158 -8.34 22.10 0.41
CA ASP A 158 -9.49 21.22 0.56
C ASP A 158 -9.16 20.17 1.63
N PRO A 159 -9.81 20.22 2.81
CA PRO A 159 -9.44 19.41 3.97
C PRO A 159 -9.82 17.92 3.86
N ASP A 160 -10.50 17.52 2.78
CA ASP A 160 -10.78 16.10 2.55
C ASP A 160 -9.49 15.31 2.24
N THR A 161 -9.42 14.02 2.51
CA THR A 161 -8.30 13.15 2.11
C THR A 161 -8.65 11.70 2.36
N VAL A 162 -7.83 10.81 1.85
CA VAL A 162 -7.94 9.38 2.07
C VAL A 162 -7.52 9.04 3.51
N PHE A 163 -8.38 8.32 4.22
CA PHE A 163 -8.13 7.73 5.53
C PHE A 163 -8.01 6.21 5.43
N PHE A 164 -7.20 5.63 6.31
CA PHE A 164 -7.05 4.19 6.40
C PHE A 164 -6.58 3.79 7.81
N THR A 165 -6.95 2.59 8.24
CA THR A 165 -6.56 2.06 9.55
C THR A 165 -5.53 0.96 9.38
N VAL A 166 -4.39 1.11 10.08
CA VAL A 166 -3.36 0.07 10.20
C VAL A 166 -3.51 -0.61 11.56
N VAL A 167 -3.69 -1.93 11.55
CA VAL A 167 -3.81 -2.77 12.74
C VAL A 167 -2.47 -3.46 12.99
N GLY A 168 -1.83 -3.14 14.12
CA GLY A 168 -0.58 -3.75 14.55
C GLY A 168 -0.84 -4.93 15.48
N VAL A 169 -0.32 -6.12 15.13
CA VAL A 169 -0.49 -7.33 15.93
C VAL A 169 0.84 -8.03 16.25
N HIS A 170 0.89 -8.66 17.42
CA HIS A 170 1.84 -9.71 17.76
C HIS A 170 1.05 -10.79 18.51
N LEU A 171 0.62 -11.82 17.80
CA LEU A 171 -0.23 -12.84 18.37
C LEU A 171 0.56 -13.83 19.23
N LYS A 172 -0.14 -14.61 20.05
CA LYS A 172 0.48 -15.52 21.02
C LYS A 172 1.41 -16.52 20.32
N ALA A 173 2.70 -16.43 20.61
CA ALA A 173 3.71 -17.42 20.21
C ALA A 173 3.51 -18.80 20.86
N GLY A 174 4.11 -19.83 20.27
CA GLY A 174 4.06 -21.20 20.77
C GLY A 174 3.10 -22.11 20.00
N SER A 175 3.24 -23.43 20.20
CA SER A 175 2.58 -24.45 19.39
C SER A 175 1.54 -25.27 20.16
N THR A 176 1.34 -25.01 21.45
CA THR A 176 0.35 -25.77 22.24
C THR A 176 -1.08 -25.37 21.84
N THR A 177 -2.06 -26.23 22.14
CA THR A 177 -3.48 -25.90 21.94
C THR A 177 -3.90 -24.64 22.70
N SER A 178 -3.31 -24.37 23.87
CA SER A 178 -3.59 -23.14 24.62
C SER A 178 -3.08 -21.91 23.87
N ASP A 179 -1.89 -21.98 23.27
CA ASP A 179 -1.33 -20.89 22.47
C ASP A 179 -2.20 -20.60 21.24
N GLN A 180 -2.59 -21.66 20.52
CA GLN A 180 -3.50 -21.59 19.37
C GLN A 180 -4.85 -20.96 19.76
N ASN A 181 -5.45 -21.38 20.87
CA ASN A 181 -6.72 -20.81 21.35
C ASN A 181 -6.60 -19.32 21.70
N GLN A 182 -5.48 -18.89 22.30
CA GLN A 182 -5.23 -17.47 22.57
C GLN A 182 -5.07 -16.67 21.28
N ARG A 183 -4.40 -17.20 20.24
CA ARG A 183 -4.36 -16.58 18.92
C ARG A 183 -5.75 -16.44 18.32
N THR A 184 -6.56 -17.50 18.37
CA THR A 184 -7.93 -17.52 17.82
C THR A 184 -8.81 -16.48 18.50
N ALA A 185 -8.75 -16.39 19.84
CA ALA A 185 -9.49 -15.39 20.60
C ALA A 185 -9.06 -13.95 20.26
N ALA A 186 -7.76 -13.70 20.10
CA ALA A 186 -7.23 -12.40 19.70
C ALA A 186 -7.64 -12.01 18.28
N ALA A 187 -7.55 -12.94 17.31
CA ALA A 187 -7.96 -12.72 15.93
C ALA A 187 -9.47 -12.41 15.83
N LEU A 188 -10.31 -13.17 16.55
CA LEU A 188 -11.74 -12.91 16.61
C LEU A 188 -12.05 -11.52 17.21
N ALA A 189 -11.41 -11.17 18.32
CA ALA A 189 -11.58 -9.86 18.95
C ALA A 189 -11.13 -8.71 18.04
N THR A 190 -10.06 -8.93 17.26
CA THR A 190 -9.61 -7.96 16.24
C THR A 190 -10.70 -7.70 15.22
N MET A 191 -11.27 -8.76 14.64
CA MET A 191 -12.28 -8.63 13.59
C MET A 191 -13.60 -8.06 14.10
N GLN A 192 -13.99 -8.40 15.33
CA GLN A 192 -15.14 -7.78 15.99
C GLN A 192 -14.93 -6.29 16.19
N TYR A 193 -13.73 -5.86 16.61
CA TYR A 193 -13.41 -4.45 16.78
C TYR A 193 -13.37 -3.69 15.45
N ILE A 194 -12.80 -4.29 14.40
CA ILE A 194 -12.85 -3.74 13.04
C ILE A 194 -14.32 -3.49 12.65
N GLN A 195 -15.17 -4.52 12.77
CA GLN A 195 -16.58 -4.43 12.42
C GLN A 195 -17.36 -3.38 13.20
N SER A 196 -17.09 -3.21 14.50
CA SER A 196 -17.91 -2.37 15.37
C SER A 196 -17.39 -0.95 15.57
N SER A 197 -16.10 -0.70 15.30
CA SER A 197 -15.41 0.48 15.81
C SER A 197 -14.41 1.10 14.85
N VAL A 198 -13.94 0.37 13.83
CA VAL A 198 -13.15 0.99 12.75
C VAL A 198 -14.11 1.66 11.77
N VAL A 199 -13.84 2.92 11.47
CA VAL A 199 -14.72 3.77 10.65
C VAL A 199 -14.28 3.86 9.19
N ASP A 200 -13.08 3.38 8.88
CA ASP A 200 -12.52 3.39 7.53
C ASP A 200 -12.70 2.02 6.91
N ASP A 201 -13.08 1.97 5.63
CA ASP A 201 -13.17 0.71 4.90
C ASP A 201 -11.78 0.22 4.46
N ASN A 202 -10.83 1.15 4.25
CA ASN A 202 -9.42 0.83 4.02
C ASN A 202 -8.74 0.35 5.30
N VAL A 203 -8.55 -0.97 5.43
CA VAL A 203 -7.92 -1.59 6.61
C VAL A 203 -6.72 -2.44 6.19
N ILE A 204 -5.59 -2.23 6.87
CA ILE A 204 -4.36 -3.02 6.72
C ILE A 204 -4.05 -3.65 8.07
N LEU A 205 -4.00 -4.98 8.17
CA LEU A 205 -3.49 -5.67 9.35
C LEU A 205 -2.06 -6.14 9.10
N CYS A 206 -1.16 -5.90 10.04
CA CYS A 206 0.23 -6.33 9.87
C CYS A 206 0.92 -6.72 11.18
N GLY A 207 1.89 -7.62 11.07
CA GLY A 207 2.72 -8.07 12.19
C GLY A 207 2.92 -9.57 12.24
N ASP A 208 3.45 -10.02 13.38
CA ASP A 208 3.77 -11.41 13.66
C ASP A 208 2.52 -12.15 14.14
N LEU A 209 2.02 -13.05 13.29
CA LEU A 209 0.84 -13.87 13.55
C LEU A 209 1.17 -15.15 14.31
N ASN A 210 2.42 -15.59 14.37
CA ASN A 210 2.83 -16.87 14.98
C ASN A 210 2.01 -18.09 14.47
N MET A 211 1.76 -18.15 13.15
CA MET A 211 0.98 -19.22 12.49
C MET A 211 1.76 -19.88 11.36
N ASN A 212 1.59 -21.20 11.23
CA ASN A 212 2.33 -22.03 10.27
C ASN A 212 1.57 -22.31 8.97
N ALA A 213 0.28 -21.98 8.92
CA ALA A 213 -0.56 -22.27 7.78
C ALA A 213 -1.78 -21.34 7.75
N GLY A 214 -2.30 -21.09 6.55
CA GLY A 214 -3.54 -20.35 6.38
C GLY A 214 -4.76 -21.09 6.94
N SER A 215 -4.68 -22.41 7.17
CA SER A 215 -5.74 -23.19 7.82
C SER A 215 -5.82 -23.00 9.35
N ASP A 216 -4.91 -22.25 9.98
CA ASP A 216 -5.00 -21.94 11.41
C ASP A 216 -6.32 -21.19 11.71
N ALA A 217 -7.04 -21.61 12.76
CA ALA A 217 -8.34 -21.04 13.10
C ALA A 217 -8.29 -19.53 13.32
N ALA A 218 -7.17 -19.03 13.85
CA ALA A 218 -6.96 -17.59 14.01
C ALA A 218 -6.79 -16.89 12.64
N PHE A 219 -6.05 -17.46 11.69
CA PHE A 219 -5.93 -16.91 10.33
C PHE A 219 -7.29 -16.90 9.62
N GLN A 220 -8.07 -17.96 9.79
CA GLN A 220 -9.41 -18.08 9.23
C GLN A 220 -10.37 -16.99 9.75
N HIS A 221 -10.18 -16.48 10.97
CA HIS A 221 -10.95 -15.31 11.42
C HIS A 221 -10.69 -14.07 10.58
N PHE A 222 -9.49 -13.88 10.05
CA PHE A 222 -9.18 -12.74 9.18
C PHE A 222 -9.76 -12.92 7.77
N ILE A 223 -9.47 -14.06 7.13
CA ILE A 223 -9.76 -14.26 5.71
C ILE A 223 -11.16 -14.82 5.41
N ASN A 224 -11.78 -15.49 6.39
CA ASN A 224 -13.09 -16.12 6.28
C ASN A 224 -14.06 -15.64 7.37
N TYR A 225 -13.92 -14.39 7.80
CA TYR A 225 -14.83 -13.78 8.75
C TYR A 225 -16.30 -13.85 8.28
N SER A 226 -17.24 -13.94 9.22
CA SER A 226 -18.66 -14.17 8.87
C SER A 226 -19.28 -12.98 8.13
N VAL A 227 -18.83 -11.75 8.43
CA VAL A 227 -19.25 -10.52 7.73
C VAL A 227 -18.28 -10.26 6.58
N ALA A 228 -18.73 -10.50 5.35
CA ALA A 228 -17.86 -10.46 4.16
C ALA A 228 -17.20 -9.07 3.94
N GLY A 229 -17.94 -7.98 4.18
CA GLY A 229 -17.46 -6.62 3.95
C GLY A 229 -16.40 -6.10 4.92
N VAL A 230 -15.95 -6.92 5.89
CA VAL A 230 -14.82 -6.55 6.77
C VAL A 230 -13.70 -7.59 6.73
N ARG A 231 -13.76 -8.56 5.81
CA ARG A 231 -12.71 -9.57 5.64
C ARG A 231 -11.42 -8.91 5.21
N LEU A 232 -10.33 -9.54 5.62
CA LEU A 232 -9.00 -9.18 5.16
C LEU A 232 -8.50 -10.27 4.20
N TYR A 233 -7.60 -9.90 3.31
CA TYR A 233 -7.09 -10.74 2.25
C TYR A 233 -5.57 -10.74 2.30
N ASP A 234 -4.99 -11.91 2.07
CA ASP A 234 -3.56 -12.03 1.82
C ASP A 234 -3.25 -11.48 0.42
N PRO A 235 -2.39 -10.45 0.27
CA PRO A 235 -1.94 -9.92 -1.02
C PRO A 235 -1.46 -10.97 -2.01
N MET A 236 -0.89 -12.07 -1.49
CA MET A 236 -0.36 -13.16 -2.30
C MET A 236 -1.39 -14.28 -2.56
N ASN A 237 -2.53 -14.25 -1.86
CA ASN A 237 -3.52 -15.33 -1.82
C ASN A 237 -2.90 -16.70 -1.44
N GLU A 238 -1.89 -16.69 -0.56
CA GLU A 238 -1.12 -17.87 -0.17
C GLU A 238 -1.65 -18.44 1.14
N THR A 239 -2.79 -19.13 1.09
CA THR A 239 -3.51 -19.63 2.28
C THR A 239 -3.20 -21.09 2.62
N GLY A 240 -2.14 -21.66 2.04
CA GLY A 240 -1.69 -23.04 2.25
C GLY A 240 -0.89 -23.27 3.53
N THR A 241 -0.12 -24.37 3.57
CA THR A 241 0.87 -24.63 4.62
C THR A 241 2.18 -23.92 4.29
N TRP A 242 2.67 -23.09 5.20
CA TRP A 242 3.92 -22.36 5.01
C TRP A 242 5.10 -23.10 5.62
N TYR A 243 4.92 -23.67 6.82
CA TYR A 243 6.01 -24.33 7.54
C TYR A 243 6.73 -25.38 6.69
N ASN A 244 8.05 -25.22 6.58
CA ASN A 244 8.97 -26.13 5.91
C ASN A 244 8.52 -26.52 4.49
N ASN A 245 7.91 -25.58 3.77
CA ASN A 245 7.36 -25.84 2.44
C ASN A 245 8.19 -25.15 1.34
N TYR A 246 8.91 -25.96 0.57
CA TYR A 246 9.70 -25.47 -0.56
C TYR A 246 8.87 -24.69 -1.59
N GLY A 247 7.60 -25.02 -1.77
CA GLY A 247 6.72 -24.36 -2.74
C GLY A 247 6.47 -22.89 -2.44
N VAL A 248 6.56 -22.47 -1.17
CA VAL A 248 6.29 -21.10 -0.69
C VAL A 248 7.48 -20.48 0.03
N ARG A 249 8.68 -21.04 -0.14
CA ARG A 249 9.90 -20.58 0.54
C ARG A 249 10.26 -19.11 0.30
N TYR A 250 9.76 -18.49 -0.77
CA TYR A 250 9.98 -17.07 -1.10
C TYR A 250 9.17 -16.11 -0.21
N ILE A 251 8.21 -16.60 0.57
CA ILE A 251 7.45 -15.83 1.56
C ILE A 251 7.80 -16.20 3.00
N HIS A 252 8.83 -17.01 3.24
CA HIS A 252 9.28 -17.31 4.60
C HIS A 252 9.98 -16.10 5.24
N THR A 253 9.71 -15.87 6.52
CA THR A 253 10.13 -14.70 7.30
C THR A 253 10.92 -15.07 8.55
N GLN A 254 10.87 -16.32 9.03
CA GLN A 254 11.63 -16.81 10.19
C GLN A 254 12.14 -18.25 9.92
N SER A 255 13.27 -18.71 10.46
CA SER A 255 14.30 -17.94 11.16
C SER A 255 15.44 -17.52 10.24
N THR A 256 16.02 -16.35 10.48
CA THR A 256 17.20 -15.88 9.74
C THR A 256 18.45 -16.74 9.95
N ARG A 257 18.44 -17.69 10.88
CA ARG A 257 19.58 -18.55 11.23
C ARG A 257 19.19 -20.00 11.44
N LEU A 258 20.14 -20.90 11.14
CA LEU A 258 19.92 -22.34 11.27
C LEU A 258 19.83 -22.81 12.74
N SER A 259 20.71 -22.31 13.61
CA SER A 259 20.77 -22.73 15.03
C SER A 259 20.47 -21.56 15.95
N ASN A 260 20.01 -21.84 17.17
CA ASN A 260 19.91 -20.81 18.21
C ASN A 260 21.28 -20.16 18.44
N THR A 261 21.34 -18.83 18.42
CA THR A 261 22.57 -18.06 18.66
C THR A 261 22.41 -17.13 19.87
N ASN A 262 23.47 -16.38 20.19
CA ASN A 262 23.43 -15.34 21.22
C ASN A 262 22.94 -15.87 22.58
N SER A 263 23.47 -17.02 22.99
CA SER A 263 23.06 -17.71 24.23
C SER A 263 21.57 -18.09 24.29
N GLY A 264 20.93 -18.30 23.15
CA GLY A 264 19.52 -18.66 23.04
C GLY A 264 18.56 -17.49 22.96
N CYS A 265 19.05 -16.24 22.89
CA CYS A 265 18.17 -15.09 22.62
C CYS A 265 17.56 -15.15 21.22
N PHE A 266 18.34 -15.57 20.23
CA PHE A 266 17.95 -15.56 18.83
C PHE A 266 17.56 -16.97 18.40
N SER A 267 16.31 -17.16 17.96
CA SER A 267 15.78 -18.48 17.58
C SER A 267 16.45 -19.00 16.31
N GLY A 268 16.66 -20.31 16.23
CA GLY A 268 17.10 -21.02 15.03
C GLY A 268 15.96 -21.76 14.33
N GLY A 269 16.30 -22.68 13.43
CA GLY A 269 15.37 -23.43 12.58
C GLY A 269 15.68 -23.28 11.09
N GLY A 270 16.31 -22.17 10.71
CA GLY A 270 16.48 -21.76 9.31
C GLY A 270 15.20 -21.14 8.74
N LEU A 271 15.27 -20.59 7.53
CA LEU A 271 14.18 -19.77 6.97
C LEU A 271 13.02 -20.64 6.44
N ASP A 272 12.17 -21.16 7.34
CA ASP A 272 11.15 -22.18 7.07
C ASP A 272 9.71 -21.83 7.51
N ASP A 273 9.49 -20.67 8.13
CA ASP A 273 8.18 -20.19 8.62
C ASP A 273 7.74 -18.90 7.93
N ARG A 274 6.42 -18.66 7.79
CA ARG A 274 5.83 -17.36 7.40
C ARG A 274 5.00 -16.81 8.57
N TYR A 275 5.67 -16.13 9.50
CA TYR A 275 5.00 -15.54 10.65
C TYR A 275 4.57 -14.10 10.44
N ASP A 276 5.27 -13.35 9.60
CA ASP A 276 5.03 -11.92 9.41
C ASP A 276 4.12 -11.71 8.20
N HIS A 277 2.97 -11.08 8.43
CA HIS A 277 1.94 -10.87 7.40
C HIS A 277 1.60 -9.41 7.25
N ILE A 278 1.12 -9.05 6.06
CA ILE A 278 0.33 -7.85 5.78
C ILE A 278 -0.92 -8.34 5.08
N LEU A 279 -2.10 -8.14 5.69
CA LEU A 279 -3.40 -8.44 5.13
C LEU A 279 -4.14 -7.13 4.86
N VAL A 280 -4.95 -7.07 3.81
CA VAL A 280 -5.63 -5.85 3.36
C VAL A 280 -7.14 -6.08 3.19
N SER A 281 -7.96 -5.04 3.38
CA SER A 281 -9.39 -5.11 3.07
C SER A 281 -9.65 -5.23 1.57
N ASP A 282 -10.88 -5.57 1.19
CA ASP A 282 -11.28 -5.70 -0.23
C ASP A 282 -11.15 -4.36 -0.97
N GLU A 283 -11.40 -3.25 -0.26
CA GLU A 283 -11.34 -1.89 -0.77
C GLU A 283 -9.93 -1.52 -1.20
N ILE A 284 -8.92 -1.93 -0.42
CA ILE A 284 -7.51 -1.78 -0.78
C ILE A 284 -7.14 -2.77 -1.89
N LEU A 285 -7.64 -4.00 -1.84
CA LEU A 285 -7.34 -5.02 -2.85
C LEU A 285 -7.83 -4.62 -4.25
N ASN A 286 -8.96 -3.91 -4.33
CA ASN A 286 -9.66 -3.58 -5.58
C ASN A 286 -9.72 -2.08 -5.91
N GLY A 287 -9.13 -1.20 -5.09
CA GLY A 287 -9.04 0.24 -5.39
C GLY A 287 -10.34 1.03 -5.19
N ALA A 288 -11.24 0.58 -4.31
CA ALA A 288 -12.59 1.14 -4.20
C ALA A 288 -12.67 2.48 -3.45
N GLU A 289 -11.76 2.72 -2.50
CA GLU A 289 -11.82 3.85 -1.56
C GLU A 289 -10.55 4.71 -1.59
N GLY A 290 -10.07 5.02 -2.80
CA GLY A 290 -8.91 5.92 -3.00
C GLY A 290 -7.56 5.33 -2.58
N ILE A 291 -7.52 4.05 -2.22
CA ILE A 291 -6.29 3.26 -2.00
C ILE A 291 -6.40 1.98 -2.80
N GLU A 292 -5.36 1.65 -3.55
CA GLU A 292 -5.24 0.39 -4.26
C GLU A 292 -3.88 -0.26 -3.95
N MET A 293 -3.89 -1.54 -3.57
CA MET A 293 -2.66 -2.31 -3.44
C MET A 293 -1.95 -2.42 -4.78
N THR A 294 -0.63 -2.22 -4.79
CA THR A 294 0.14 -2.49 -5.98
C THR A 294 0.44 -3.98 -6.09
N ASN A 295 -0.20 -4.66 -7.05
CA ASN A 295 0.03 -6.07 -7.32
C ASN A 295 1.51 -6.41 -7.51
N GLY A 296 1.96 -7.50 -6.88
CA GLY A 296 3.34 -7.98 -6.96
C GLY A 296 4.36 -7.21 -6.14
N THR A 297 3.94 -6.35 -5.21
CA THR A 297 4.85 -5.58 -4.33
C THR A 297 5.01 -6.14 -2.92
N PHE A 298 4.24 -7.18 -2.56
CA PHE A 298 4.50 -7.91 -1.31
C PHE A 298 5.91 -8.53 -1.38
N THR A 299 6.77 -8.17 -0.45
CA THR A 299 8.17 -8.59 -0.45
C THR A 299 8.63 -8.96 0.94
N VAL A 300 9.36 -10.08 1.06
CA VAL A 300 10.13 -10.40 2.26
C VAL A 300 11.58 -9.99 2.04
N ILE A 301 12.03 -8.95 2.74
CA ILE A 301 13.34 -8.34 2.48
C ILE A 301 14.45 -9.29 2.95
N GLY A 302 15.39 -9.62 2.07
CA GLY A 302 16.50 -10.53 2.37
C GLY A 302 16.20 -12.01 2.10
N ASN A 303 14.99 -12.37 1.69
CA ASN A 303 14.66 -13.73 1.26
C ASN A 303 14.83 -13.86 -0.26
N ASP A 304 15.81 -14.66 -0.71
CA ASP A 304 16.04 -14.97 -2.12
C ASP A 304 15.35 -16.27 -2.58
N GLY A 305 14.64 -16.94 -1.67
CA GLY A 305 14.03 -18.24 -1.90
C GLY A 305 15.03 -19.40 -2.02
N LEU A 306 16.29 -19.25 -1.60
CA LEU A 306 17.32 -20.29 -1.67
C LEU A 306 17.76 -20.82 -0.29
N HIS A 307 17.34 -20.16 0.79
CA HIS A 307 17.78 -20.42 2.16
C HIS A 307 16.75 -21.17 3.04
N LEU A 308 15.87 -21.98 2.43
CA LEU A 308 14.96 -22.85 3.18
C LEU A 308 15.76 -23.75 4.13
N ASN A 309 15.44 -23.73 5.43
CA ASN A 309 16.17 -24.45 6.49
C ASN A 309 17.69 -24.14 6.51
N GLN A 310 18.08 -22.90 6.20
CA GLN A 310 19.47 -22.44 6.22
C GLN A 310 19.57 -21.08 6.92
N ASP A 311 20.80 -20.68 7.27
CA ASP A 311 21.08 -19.30 7.66
C ASP A 311 21.00 -18.40 6.41
N ILE A 312 20.41 -17.21 6.52
CA ILE A 312 20.29 -16.30 5.37
C ILE A 312 21.65 -15.78 4.89
N THR A 313 22.70 -15.97 5.69
CA THR A 313 24.09 -15.63 5.39
C THR A 313 24.93 -16.82 4.92
N ASP A 314 24.36 -18.03 4.89
CA ASP A 314 25.02 -19.17 4.27
C ASP A 314 25.13 -18.96 2.75
N ASN A 315 26.16 -19.52 2.12
CA ASN A 315 26.40 -19.37 0.67
C ASN A 315 26.34 -17.90 0.21
N SER A 316 25.73 -17.61 -0.95
CA SER A 316 25.60 -16.25 -1.48
C SER A 316 24.13 -15.87 -1.58
N ASN A 317 23.66 -15.00 -0.69
CA ASN A 317 22.37 -14.35 -0.79
C ASN A 317 22.55 -12.95 -1.40
N LEU A 318 22.01 -12.75 -2.61
CA LEU A 318 22.14 -11.51 -3.38
C LEU A 318 20.82 -10.72 -3.47
N SER A 319 19.82 -11.08 -2.65
CA SER A 319 18.52 -10.37 -2.65
C SER A 319 18.64 -8.93 -2.17
N VAL A 320 19.65 -8.62 -1.35
CA VAL A 320 19.96 -7.28 -0.83
C VAL A 320 21.48 -7.06 -0.78
N PRO A 321 21.96 -5.80 -0.70
CA PRO A 321 23.37 -5.53 -0.48
C PRO A 321 23.92 -6.20 0.78
N SER A 322 25.19 -6.61 0.77
CA SER A 322 25.77 -7.42 1.86
C SER A 322 25.69 -6.77 3.24
N ASN A 323 25.82 -5.44 3.32
CA ASN A 323 25.68 -4.70 4.58
C ASN A 323 24.23 -4.73 5.10
N VAL A 324 23.23 -4.76 4.21
CA VAL A 324 21.82 -4.92 4.57
C VAL A 324 21.55 -6.35 5.01
N LEU A 325 22.10 -7.36 4.33
CA LEU A 325 21.95 -8.76 4.72
C LEU A 325 22.53 -9.01 6.13
N THR A 326 23.73 -8.49 6.42
CA THR A 326 24.32 -8.54 7.76
C THR A 326 23.45 -7.83 8.80
N ALA A 327 22.85 -6.68 8.44
CA ALA A 327 21.95 -5.97 9.33
C ALA A 327 20.68 -6.78 9.60
N LEU A 328 20.07 -7.43 8.59
CA LEU A 328 18.90 -8.30 8.76
C LEU A 328 19.20 -9.47 9.71
N HIS A 329 20.31 -10.17 9.48
CA HIS A 329 20.74 -11.30 10.33
C HIS A 329 21.03 -10.86 11.77
N GLY A 330 21.66 -9.70 11.95
CA GLY A 330 21.99 -9.15 13.27
C GLY A 330 20.82 -8.48 14.00
N MET A 331 19.78 -8.06 13.28
CA MET A 331 18.64 -7.35 13.85
C MET A 331 17.65 -8.29 14.55
N SER A 332 17.28 -9.40 13.91
CA SER A 332 16.20 -10.27 14.38
C SER A 332 16.35 -11.71 13.87
N ASP A 333 15.65 -12.67 14.48
CA ASP A 333 15.29 -13.96 13.86
C ASP A 333 14.25 -13.82 12.75
N HIS A 334 13.60 -12.66 12.62
CA HIS A 334 12.66 -12.39 11.53
C HIS A 334 13.29 -11.57 10.40
N LEU A 335 12.66 -11.64 9.23
CA LEU A 335 12.82 -10.71 8.11
C LEU A 335 11.64 -9.73 8.05
N PRO A 336 11.87 -8.45 7.69
CA PRO A 336 10.78 -7.50 7.50
C PRO A 336 10.00 -7.84 6.22
N VAL A 337 8.68 -7.64 6.28
CA VAL A 337 7.81 -7.75 5.12
C VAL A 337 7.22 -6.41 4.75
N THR A 338 7.09 -6.15 3.46
CA THR A 338 6.58 -4.89 2.91
C THR A 338 5.44 -5.10 1.96
N LEU A 339 4.58 -4.09 1.86
CA LEU A 339 3.57 -3.99 0.81
C LEU A 339 3.52 -2.54 0.33
N GLU A 340 3.36 -2.35 -0.98
CA GLU A 340 3.11 -1.02 -1.54
C GLU A 340 1.66 -0.84 -1.99
N PHE A 341 1.18 0.39 -1.89
CA PHE A 341 -0.17 0.77 -2.28
C PHE A 341 -0.18 2.19 -2.85
N ASP A 342 -1.00 2.40 -3.86
CA ASP A 342 -1.23 3.68 -4.51
C ASP A 342 -2.39 4.39 -3.81
N VAL A 343 -2.17 5.63 -3.39
CA VAL A 343 -3.19 6.50 -2.79
C VAL A 343 -3.57 7.59 -3.79
N GLU A 344 -4.87 7.76 -4.05
CA GLU A 344 -5.35 8.81 -4.95
C GLU A 344 -4.95 10.20 -4.46
N LYS A 345 -4.34 10.98 -5.35
CA LYS A 345 -4.00 12.38 -5.09
C LYS A 345 -5.18 13.28 -5.45
N LYS A 346 -5.23 14.45 -4.85
CA LYS A 346 -6.14 15.50 -5.31
C LYS A 346 -5.64 16.13 -6.60
N ASN A 347 -6.56 16.35 -7.53
CA ASN A 347 -6.32 17.09 -8.76
C ASN A 347 -6.88 18.51 -8.66
N ILE A 348 -6.16 19.50 -9.21
CA ILE A 348 -6.65 20.87 -9.45
C ILE A 348 -7.38 20.98 -10.81
N GLY A 349 -7.75 19.84 -11.41
CA GLY A 349 -8.50 19.79 -12.66
C GLY A 349 -10.00 19.72 -12.40
N LEU A 350 -10.80 20.46 -13.18
CA LEU A 350 -12.23 20.16 -13.29
C LEU A 350 -12.37 18.70 -13.70
N ARG A 351 -13.25 17.95 -13.01
CA ARG A 351 -13.61 16.59 -13.40
C ARG A 351 -14.05 16.63 -14.86
N GLU A 352 -13.20 16.17 -15.77
CA GLU A 352 -13.64 15.88 -17.13
C GLU A 352 -14.65 14.76 -16.97
N ALA A 353 -15.94 15.07 -17.09
CA ALA A 353 -16.95 14.04 -17.16
C ALA A 353 -16.48 13.07 -18.25
N PRO A 354 -16.44 11.75 -18.01
CA PRO A 354 -16.19 10.78 -19.05
C PRO A 354 -17.37 10.89 -20.00
N LEU A 355 -17.26 11.81 -20.95
CA LEU A 355 -18.09 11.86 -22.10
C LEU A 355 -17.63 10.65 -22.88
N HIS A 356 -18.41 9.58 -22.78
CA HIS A 356 -18.45 8.53 -23.78
C HIS A 356 -18.10 9.16 -25.12
N GLU A 357 -17.03 8.69 -25.76
CA GLU A 357 -16.51 9.17 -27.06
C GLU A 357 -17.57 9.25 -28.18
N THR A 358 -18.81 8.85 -27.90
CA THR A 358 -19.96 8.76 -28.80
C THR A 358 -20.92 9.96 -28.76
N ALA A 359 -20.76 10.95 -27.86
CA ALA A 359 -21.77 12.03 -27.74
C ALA A 359 -21.66 13.09 -28.85
N VAL A 360 -20.46 13.66 -29.10
CA VAL A 360 -20.28 14.72 -30.12
C VAL A 360 -19.75 14.14 -31.41
N ARG A 361 -20.50 14.30 -32.51
CA ARG A 361 -20.08 13.86 -33.85
C ARG A 361 -19.65 15.06 -34.67
N ILE A 362 -18.47 14.99 -35.27
CA ILE A 362 -17.98 16.01 -36.20
C ILE A 362 -17.84 15.39 -37.59
N SER A 363 -18.59 15.91 -38.56
CA SER A 363 -18.53 15.50 -39.95
C SER A 363 -17.97 16.64 -40.81
N GLN A 364 -16.90 16.37 -41.57
CA GLN A 364 -16.40 17.32 -42.55
C GLN A 364 -17.29 17.26 -43.80
N LEU A 365 -18.02 18.35 -44.09
CA LEU A 365 -18.93 18.44 -45.24
C LEU A 365 -18.18 18.90 -46.51
N THR A 366 -17.22 19.81 -46.34
CA THR A 366 -16.34 20.32 -47.41
C THR A 366 -14.93 20.58 -46.84
N PRO A 367 -13.90 20.90 -47.65
CA PRO A 367 -12.58 21.26 -47.13
C PRO A 367 -12.61 22.34 -46.04
N ASN A 368 -13.58 23.25 -46.05
CA ASN A 368 -13.65 24.35 -45.08
C ASN A 368 -14.92 24.34 -44.23
N THR A 369 -15.75 23.29 -44.30
CA THR A 369 -17.04 23.27 -43.58
C THR A 369 -17.19 21.98 -42.78
N VAL A 370 -17.49 22.13 -41.50
CA VAL A 370 -17.75 21.02 -40.58
C VAL A 370 -19.15 21.13 -40.01
N ARG A 371 -19.77 19.99 -39.74
CA ARG A 371 -21.01 19.87 -38.99
C ARG A 371 -20.70 19.21 -37.65
N ILE A 372 -21.00 19.91 -36.57
CA ILE A 372 -20.87 19.42 -35.20
C ILE A 372 -22.27 19.06 -34.71
N GLU A 373 -22.47 17.86 -34.20
CA GLU A 373 -23.74 17.37 -33.67
C GLU A 373 -23.54 16.84 -32.25
N TRP A 374 -24.53 17.05 -31.39
CA TRP A 374 -24.57 16.49 -30.04
C TRP A 374 -25.95 15.90 -29.75
N PRO A 375 -26.07 14.96 -28.80
CA PRO A 375 -27.32 14.27 -28.54
C PRO A 375 -28.26 15.18 -27.73
N LEU A 376 -29.58 14.99 -27.90
CA LEU A 376 -30.61 15.85 -27.28
C LEU A 376 -30.64 15.80 -25.74
N ASN A 377 -30.02 14.80 -25.13
CA ASN A 377 -29.88 14.70 -23.67
C ASN A 377 -28.68 15.50 -23.12
N VAL A 378 -27.84 16.06 -23.98
CA VAL A 378 -26.83 17.04 -23.62
C VAL A 378 -27.54 18.38 -23.52
N SER A 379 -27.70 18.86 -22.27
CA SER A 379 -28.29 20.16 -21.96
C SER A 379 -27.69 21.28 -22.80
N ASP A 380 -28.51 22.30 -23.11
CA ASP A 380 -28.21 23.40 -24.03
C ASP A 380 -26.74 23.83 -24.00
N ILE A 381 -26.07 23.64 -25.14
CA ILE A 381 -24.70 24.10 -25.36
C ILE A 381 -24.73 25.62 -25.38
N ARG A 382 -24.06 26.23 -24.40
CA ARG A 382 -23.92 27.68 -24.26
C ARG A 382 -23.02 28.27 -25.33
N SER A 383 -21.95 27.57 -25.69
CA SER A 383 -21.01 28.04 -26.70
C SER A 383 -20.20 26.91 -27.32
N ILE A 384 -19.76 27.12 -28.54
CA ILE A 384 -18.76 26.31 -29.22
C ILE A 384 -17.54 27.19 -29.49
N GLU A 385 -16.35 26.68 -29.19
CA GLU A 385 -15.06 27.29 -29.50
C GLU A 385 -14.22 26.28 -30.29
N ILE A 386 -13.66 26.67 -31.43
CA ILE A 386 -12.76 25.82 -32.23
C ILE A 386 -11.37 26.41 -32.16
N THR A 387 -10.39 25.62 -31.73
CA THR A 387 -8.98 26.00 -31.63
C THR A 387 -8.10 25.11 -32.51
N ASP A 388 -6.96 25.64 -32.94
CA ASP A 388 -5.88 24.82 -33.52
C ASP A 388 -4.96 24.23 -32.43
N LEU A 389 -4.03 23.35 -32.81
CA LEU A 389 -3.09 22.74 -31.86
C LEU A 389 -2.12 23.72 -31.19
N HIS A 390 -2.02 24.97 -31.66
CA HIS A 390 -1.24 26.02 -31.00
C HIS A 390 -2.10 26.82 -30.00
N GLY A 391 -3.36 26.43 -29.78
CA GLY A 391 -4.29 27.10 -28.89
C GLY A 391 -4.91 28.37 -29.47
N ARG A 392 -4.75 28.65 -30.77
CA ARG A 392 -5.36 29.83 -31.40
C ARG A 392 -6.83 29.54 -31.66
N CYS A 393 -7.71 30.41 -31.14
CA CYS A 393 -9.14 30.35 -31.43
C CYS A 393 -9.42 30.74 -32.89
N ILE A 394 -10.07 29.84 -33.62
CA ILE A 394 -10.41 29.94 -35.04
C ILE A 394 -11.87 30.32 -35.22
N HIS A 395 -12.74 29.87 -34.31
CA HIS A 395 -14.17 30.13 -34.38
C HIS A 395 -14.82 30.10 -33.00
N THR A 396 -15.85 30.92 -32.82
CA THR A 396 -16.74 30.88 -31.66
C THR A 396 -18.18 31.09 -32.10
N SER A 397 -19.09 30.30 -31.55
CA SER A 397 -20.53 30.43 -31.81
C SER A 397 -21.35 30.12 -30.56
N ILE A 398 -22.60 30.56 -30.59
CA ILE A 398 -23.65 30.14 -29.66
C ILE A 398 -24.62 29.31 -30.52
N PRO A 399 -24.65 27.98 -30.35
CA PRO A 399 -25.47 27.14 -31.20
C PRO A 399 -26.96 27.27 -30.84
N ASP A 400 -27.80 27.04 -31.85
CA ASP A 400 -29.25 26.92 -31.68
C ASP A 400 -29.66 25.48 -32.04
N GLY A 401 -30.09 24.71 -31.04
CA GLY A 401 -30.48 23.30 -31.19
C GLY A 401 -29.36 22.29 -30.87
N ASN A 402 -29.32 21.19 -31.64
CA ASN A 402 -28.44 20.04 -31.38
C ASN A 402 -27.37 19.79 -32.46
N ALA A 403 -27.24 20.72 -33.39
CA ALA A 403 -26.21 20.67 -34.42
C ALA A 403 -25.87 22.07 -34.94
N GLU A 404 -24.63 22.27 -35.35
CA GLU A 404 -24.18 23.50 -36.00
C GLU A 404 -23.31 23.20 -37.22
N VAL A 405 -23.50 23.98 -38.30
CA VAL A 405 -22.67 23.91 -39.51
C VAL A 405 -21.77 25.13 -39.55
N ILE A 406 -20.47 24.91 -39.45
CA ILE A 406 -19.47 25.95 -39.28
C ILE A 406 -18.54 25.97 -40.49
N THR A 407 -18.38 27.14 -41.10
CA THR A 407 -17.40 27.36 -42.19
C THR A 407 -16.15 28.05 -41.67
N LEU A 408 -15.04 27.33 -41.70
CA LEU A 408 -13.72 27.75 -41.23
C LEU A 408 -12.89 28.29 -42.40
N SER A 409 -13.28 29.47 -42.89
CA SER A 409 -12.75 30.11 -44.11
C SER A 409 -11.23 30.36 -44.15
N ARG A 410 -10.54 30.27 -43.01
CA ARG A 410 -9.08 30.45 -42.89
C ARG A 410 -8.36 29.23 -42.29
N ALA A 411 -9.05 28.11 -42.14
CA ALA A 411 -8.42 26.89 -41.66
C ALA A 411 -7.47 26.30 -42.71
N ARG A 412 -6.37 25.71 -42.25
CA ARG A 412 -5.44 24.94 -43.07
C ARG A 412 -5.69 23.46 -42.78
N ALA A 413 -5.22 22.59 -43.67
CA ALA A 413 -5.22 21.16 -43.37
C ALA A 413 -4.46 20.90 -42.05
N GLY A 414 -5.08 20.17 -41.13
CA GLY A 414 -4.56 20.01 -39.77
C GLY A 414 -5.60 19.50 -38.77
N VAL A 415 -5.15 19.34 -37.52
CA VAL A 415 -5.98 18.91 -36.39
C VAL A 415 -6.52 20.13 -35.66
N TYR A 416 -7.80 20.08 -35.31
CA TYR A 416 -8.53 21.10 -34.57
C TYR A 416 -9.24 20.47 -33.37
N VAL A 417 -9.49 21.30 -32.35
CA VAL A 417 -10.26 20.92 -31.16
C VAL A 417 -11.50 21.79 -31.10
N ALA A 418 -12.67 21.16 -31.11
CA ALA A 418 -13.93 21.79 -30.78
C ALA A 418 -14.20 21.63 -29.28
N ARG A 419 -14.44 22.74 -28.60
CA ARG A 419 -14.81 22.83 -27.19
C ARG A 419 -16.25 23.33 -27.10
N LEU A 420 -17.14 22.50 -26.61
CA LEU A 420 -18.53 22.85 -26.37
C LEU A 420 -18.72 23.07 -24.87
N THR A 421 -19.20 24.25 -24.48
CA THR A 421 -19.47 24.60 -23.08
C THR A 421 -20.97 24.46 -22.81
N ARG A 422 -21.35 23.70 -21.79
CA ARG A 422 -22.75 23.55 -21.38
C ARG A 422 -23.18 24.70 -20.46
N ASN A 423 -24.49 24.90 -20.33
CA ASN A 423 -25.05 25.89 -19.40
C ASN A 423 -24.66 25.68 -17.93
N ASN A 424 -24.40 24.44 -17.49
CA ASN A 424 -23.92 24.12 -16.14
C ASN A 424 -22.41 24.31 -15.94
N GLY A 425 -21.67 24.75 -16.98
CA GLY A 425 -20.23 24.96 -16.94
C GLY A 425 -19.38 23.74 -17.32
N GLU A 426 -19.98 22.58 -17.56
CA GLU A 426 -19.26 21.40 -18.06
C GLU A 426 -18.72 21.63 -19.48
N LEU A 427 -17.57 21.03 -19.77
CA LEU A 427 -16.90 21.12 -21.05
C LEU A 427 -16.92 19.78 -21.78
N VAL A 428 -17.16 19.83 -23.08
CA VAL A 428 -17.03 18.68 -24.00
C VAL A 428 -15.97 19.03 -25.04
N HIS A 429 -14.96 18.17 -25.19
CA HIS A 429 -13.93 18.32 -26.21
C HIS A 429 -14.08 17.27 -27.30
N ALA A 430 -13.98 17.67 -28.56
CA ALA A 430 -13.96 16.78 -29.70
C ALA A 430 -12.83 17.18 -30.67
N LYS A 431 -12.02 16.20 -31.07
CA LYS A 431 -10.92 16.41 -32.03
C LYS A 431 -11.42 16.09 -33.43
N PHE A 432 -11.05 16.90 -34.41
CA PHE A 432 -11.34 16.62 -35.81
C PHE A 432 -10.20 17.08 -36.70
N MET A 433 -10.16 16.55 -37.92
CA MET A 433 -9.20 16.94 -38.93
C MET A 433 -9.90 17.68 -40.05
N ILE A 434 -9.25 18.73 -40.54
CA ILE A 434 -9.55 19.32 -41.84
C ILE A 434 -8.53 18.76 -42.82
N ARG A 435 -9.03 18.10 -43.86
CA ARG A 435 -8.22 17.57 -44.97
C ARG A 435 -8.17 18.52 -46.15
#